data_AF-A0A0C1HLD2-F1
#
_entry.id   AF-A0A0C1HLD2-F1
#
_cell.length_a   1.000
_cell.length_b   1.000
_cell.length_c   1.000
_cell.angle_alpha   90.00
_cell.angle_beta   90.00
_cell.angle_gamma   90.00
#
_symmetry.space_group_name_H-M   'P 1'
#
loop_
_entity.id
_entity.type
_entity.pdbx_description
1 polymer ?
#
loop_
_entity_poly.entity_id
_entity_poly.type
_entity_poly.pdbx_seq_one_letter_code
_entity_poly.pdbx_strand_id
1 'polypeptide(L)'
;MVNTLTNADINKNGMTISPNDSTVTFIKQLPDELLLHIFSFLQAFDLLEVELTCHRWKNLAHDETLWKDLCRKHFEKCWVDEKPYKESYFAAHRAKRRYEKTMAFLGSLKKVERNFELGIYMGIGLP
;
A
#
# COMPACT_ATOMS: atom_id res chain seq x y z
N MET A 1 66.16 26.06 -3.37
CA MET A 1 65.86 25.00 -4.37
C MET A 1 65.40 23.79 -3.56
N VAL A 2 64.15 23.73 -3.10
CA VAL A 2 62.97 23.13 -3.78
C VAL A 2 63.33 21.91 -4.63
N ASN A 3 62.89 20.74 -4.14
CA ASN A 3 62.46 19.51 -4.83
C ASN A 3 62.60 18.36 -3.80
N THR A 4 61.63 17.47 -3.56
CA THR A 4 60.47 17.06 -4.35
C THR A 4 59.55 16.30 -3.38
N LEU A 5 58.25 16.63 -3.40
CA LEU A 5 57.22 15.94 -2.63
C LEU A 5 57.12 14.47 -3.09
N THR A 6 57.11 13.58 -2.11
CA THR A 6 56.74 12.17 -2.23
C THR A 6 55.31 12.05 -2.77
N ASN A 7 55.18 11.57 -4.01
CA ASN A 7 53.91 11.10 -4.57
C ASN A 7 53.95 9.58 -4.64
N ALA A 8 53.24 8.91 -3.75
CA ALA A 8 52.64 7.60 -3.98
C ALA A 8 51.80 7.26 -2.74
N ASP A 9 50.48 7.35 -2.86
CA ASP A 9 49.54 6.34 -2.37
C ASP A 9 48.14 6.75 -2.80
N ILE A 10 47.86 6.44 -4.07
CA ILE A 10 46.52 6.46 -4.63
C ILE A 10 46.02 5.03 -4.54
N ASN A 11 44.84 4.85 -3.93
CA ASN A 11 43.94 3.69 -4.02
C ASN A 11 44.47 2.36 -3.43
N LYS A 12 43.73 1.61 -2.63
CA LYS A 12 42.33 1.20 -2.80
C LYS A 12 41.67 1.06 -1.44
N ASN A 13 40.54 1.75 -1.28
CA ASN A 13 39.59 1.53 -0.20
C ASN A 13 39.19 0.05 -0.20
N GLY A 14 39.62 -0.68 0.83
CA GLY A 14 39.07 -1.98 1.18
C GLY A 14 37.62 -1.81 1.63
N MET A 15 36.69 -1.78 0.67
CA MET A 15 35.27 -1.93 0.94
C MET A 15 35.04 -3.40 1.30
N THR A 16 35.14 -3.72 2.60
CA THR A 16 34.66 -4.99 3.14
C THR A 16 33.14 -4.99 3.04
N ILE A 17 32.61 -5.38 1.87
CA ILE A 17 31.19 -5.59 1.65
C ILE A 17 30.82 -6.86 2.43
N SER A 18 30.22 -6.66 3.60
CA SER A 18 29.41 -7.71 4.23
C SER A 18 28.38 -8.18 3.21
N PRO A 19 28.23 -9.49 2.93
CA PRO A 19 27.38 -10.00 1.84
C PRO A 19 25.92 -9.52 1.91
N ASN A 20 25.50 -9.10 3.09
CA ASN A 20 24.14 -8.74 3.47
C ASN A 20 23.78 -7.27 3.12
N ASP A 21 24.77 -6.40 2.95
CA ASP A 21 24.57 -4.96 2.68
C ASP A 21 24.46 -4.62 1.18
N SER A 22 24.85 -5.57 0.31
CA SER A 22 24.87 -5.36 -1.13
C SER A 22 23.46 -5.09 -1.69
N THR A 23 22.46 -5.89 -1.33
CA THR A 23 21.09 -5.74 -1.86
C THR A 23 20.37 -4.47 -1.37
N VAL A 24 20.58 -4.12 -0.09
CA VAL A 24 20.00 -2.91 0.54
C VAL A 24 20.58 -1.64 -0.07
N THR A 25 21.84 -1.66 -0.49
CA THR A 25 22.47 -0.54 -1.19
C THR A 25 21.99 -0.41 -2.62
N PHE A 26 21.70 -1.51 -3.33
CA PHE A 26 21.21 -1.47 -4.71
C PHE A 26 19.83 -0.82 -4.87
N ILE A 27 18.84 -1.16 -4.02
CA ILE A 27 17.49 -0.60 -4.19
C ILE A 27 17.44 0.91 -3.92
N LYS A 28 18.30 1.40 -3.02
CA LYS A 28 18.42 2.84 -2.71
C LYS A 28 19.06 3.64 -3.85
N GLN A 29 19.78 2.99 -4.76
CA GLN A 29 20.46 3.61 -5.90
C GLN A 29 19.59 3.68 -7.17
N LEU A 30 18.45 2.99 -7.21
CA LEU A 30 17.53 3.05 -8.35
C LEU A 30 17.03 4.48 -8.57
N PRO A 31 16.79 4.91 -9.82
CA PRO A 31 16.07 6.16 -10.14
C PRO A 31 14.64 6.19 -9.59
N ASP A 32 14.08 7.38 -9.42
CA ASP A 32 12.73 7.59 -8.88
C ASP A 32 11.66 6.94 -9.77
N GLU A 33 11.83 6.96 -11.09
CA GLU A 33 10.88 6.36 -12.04
C GLU A 33 10.79 4.84 -11.88
N LEU A 34 11.91 4.17 -11.62
CA LEU A 34 11.93 2.72 -11.39
C LEU A 34 11.33 2.38 -10.03
N LEU A 35 11.61 3.17 -9.00
CA LEU A 35 10.99 2.99 -7.68
C LEU A 35 9.47 3.21 -7.76
N LEU A 36 9.00 4.25 -8.45
CA LEU A 36 7.58 4.48 -8.70
C LEU A 36 6.95 3.32 -9.47
N HIS A 37 7.64 2.79 -10.48
CA HIS A 37 7.16 1.62 -11.21
C HIS A 37 7.03 0.40 -10.28
N ILE A 38 8.02 0.12 -9.43
CA ILE A 38 7.94 -0.94 -8.42
C ILE A 38 6.76 -0.70 -7.47
N PHE A 39 6.60 0.53 -6.98
CA PHE A 39 5.51 0.91 -6.07
C PHE A 39 4.13 0.78 -6.72
N SER A 40 4.02 0.90 -8.05
CA SER A 40 2.75 0.74 -8.78
C SER A 40 2.15 -0.67 -8.71
N PHE A 41 2.96 -1.67 -8.31
CA PHE A 41 2.52 -3.05 -8.08
C PHE A 41 2.03 -3.31 -6.65
N LEU A 42 2.31 -2.39 -5.72
CA LEU A 42 1.97 -2.53 -4.31
C LEU A 42 0.50 -2.20 -4.03
N GLN A 43 -0.06 -2.80 -2.97
CA GLN A 43 -1.38 -2.42 -2.49
C GLN A 43 -1.31 -1.15 -1.65
N ALA A 44 -2.47 -0.50 -1.44
CA ALA A 44 -2.54 0.75 -0.69
C ALA A 44 -1.95 0.68 0.72
N PHE A 45 -2.08 -0.46 1.41
CA PHE A 45 -1.52 -0.63 2.76
C PHE A 45 0.00 -0.83 2.71
N ASP A 46 0.50 -1.58 1.74
CA ASP A 46 1.95 -1.75 1.53
C ASP A 46 2.62 -0.40 1.22
N LEU A 47 1.95 0.48 0.47
CA LEU A 47 2.45 1.84 0.24
C LEU A 47 2.56 2.67 1.53
N LEU A 48 1.65 2.47 2.49
CA LEU A 48 1.78 3.12 3.80
C LEU A 48 3.02 2.63 4.55
N GLU A 49 3.40 1.37 4.41
CA GLU A 49 4.63 0.84 5.00
C GLU A 49 5.87 1.40 4.31
N VAL A 50 5.83 1.51 2.97
CA VAL A 50 6.89 2.14 2.17
C VAL A 50 7.16 3.58 2.63
N GLU A 51 6.12 4.34 3.00
CA GLU A 51 6.26 5.71 3.51
C GLU A 51 7.05 5.81 4.82
N LEU A 52 7.08 4.74 5.61
CA LEU A 52 7.75 4.69 6.91
C LEU A 52 9.25 4.34 6.79
N THR A 53 9.72 3.98 5.60
CA THR A 53 11.10 3.51 5.40
C THR A 53 12.12 4.65 5.37
N CYS A 54 11.91 5.68 4.56
CA CYS A 54 12.78 6.86 4.45
C CYS A 54 12.08 8.04 3.75
N HIS A 55 12.64 9.26 3.86
CA HIS A 55 12.05 10.47 3.28
C HIS A 55 11.83 10.39 1.77
N ARG A 56 12.78 9.79 1.03
CA ARG A 56 12.66 9.62 -0.42
C ARG A 56 11.46 8.74 -0.78
N TRP A 57 11.32 7.60 -0.13
CA TRP A 57 10.23 6.66 -0.38
C TRP A 57 8.90 7.20 0.09
N LYS A 58 8.87 7.98 1.18
CA LYS A 58 7.69 8.73 1.59
C LYS A 58 7.18 9.64 0.49
N ASN A 59 8.05 10.43 -0.14
CA ASN A 59 7.64 11.35 -1.20
C ASN A 59 7.11 10.58 -2.43
N LEU A 60 7.81 9.52 -2.84
CA LEU A 60 7.40 8.70 -3.99
C LEU A 60 6.09 7.93 -3.73
N ALA A 61 5.87 7.41 -2.52
CA ALA A 61 4.63 6.71 -2.17
C ALA A 61 3.44 7.66 -2.04
N HIS A 62 3.65 8.97 -1.88
CA HIS A 62 2.60 9.99 -1.98
C HIS A 62 2.30 10.43 -3.42
N ASP A 63 2.95 9.84 -4.43
CA ASP A 63 2.74 10.23 -5.82
C ASP A 63 1.29 10.00 -6.27
N GLU A 64 0.69 11.05 -6.82
CA GLU A 64 -0.73 11.06 -7.17
C GLU A 64 -1.07 10.08 -8.30
N THR A 65 -0.11 9.73 -9.15
CA THR A 65 -0.34 8.75 -10.23
C THR A 65 -0.52 7.35 -9.66
N LEU A 66 0.22 6.99 -8.60
CA LEU A 66 0.04 5.72 -7.88
C LEU A 66 -1.37 5.60 -7.30
N TRP A 67 -1.81 6.63 -6.58
CA TRP A 67 -3.11 6.61 -5.92
C TRP A 67 -4.28 6.70 -6.92
N LYS A 68 -4.11 7.43 -8.03
CA LYS A 68 -5.07 7.44 -9.14
C LYS A 68 -5.22 6.06 -9.78
N ASP A 69 -4.11 5.35 -9.95
CA ASP A 69 -4.10 3.99 -10.51
C ASP A 69 -4.71 2.96 -9.56
N LEU A 70 -4.38 3.03 -8.26
CA LEU A 70 -5.02 2.21 -7.24
C LEU A 70 -6.52 2.46 -7.14
N CYS A 71 -6.93 3.72 -7.18
CA CYS A 71 -8.33 4.12 -7.27
C CYS A 71 -9.04 3.41 -8.43
N ARG A 72 -8.48 3.51 -9.64
CA ARG A 72 -9.02 2.87 -10.85
C ARG A 72 -9.06 1.34 -10.76
N LYS A 73 -8.07 0.71 -10.12
CA LYS A 73 -8.01 -0.76 -9.94
C LYS A 73 -9.06 -1.28 -8.95
N HIS A 74 -9.35 -0.54 -7.87
CA HIS A 74 -10.20 -1.03 -6.77
C HIS A 74 -11.64 -0.53 -6.77
N PHE A 75 -11.93 0.56 -7.49
CA PHE A 75 -13.25 1.18 -7.54
C PHE A 75 -13.65 1.46 -8.99
N GLU A 76 -14.83 0.97 -9.40
CA GLU A 76 -15.40 1.23 -10.73
C GLU A 76 -15.65 2.73 -10.99
N LYS A 77 -15.86 3.50 -9.92
CA LYS A 77 -16.13 4.93 -9.97
C LYS A 77 -15.43 5.62 -8.80
N CYS A 78 -14.14 5.89 -8.96
CA CYS A 78 -13.52 6.93 -8.13
C CYS A 78 -14.07 8.27 -8.58
N TRP A 79 -14.63 9.00 -7.62
CA TRP A 79 -15.19 10.32 -7.86
C TRP A 79 -14.15 11.19 -8.55
N VAL A 80 -14.62 11.85 -9.61
CA VAL A 80 -13.82 12.55 -10.62
C VAL A 80 -13.11 13.77 -10.01
N ASP A 81 -11.81 13.86 -10.31
CA ASP A 81 -10.95 15.06 -10.40
C ASP A 81 -10.65 15.95 -9.18
N GLU A 82 -10.94 15.54 -7.95
CA GLU A 82 -10.38 16.26 -6.78
C GLU A 82 -9.26 15.46 -6.11
N LYS A 83 -8.02 15.90 -6.41
CA LYS A 83 -6.88 15.60 -5.56
C LYS A 83 -7.15 16.11 -4.14
N PRO A 84 -6.65 15.41 -3.11
CA PRO A 84 -5.68 14.31 -3.22
C PRO A 84 -6.31 12.90 -3.35
N TYR A 85 -5.73 12.05 -4.21
CA TYR A 85 -6.27 10.72 -4.53
C TYR A 85 -6.11 9.72 -3.38
N LYS A 86 -5.09 9.88 -2.53
CA LYS A 86 -4.82 8.99 -1.39
C LYS A 86 -5.96 9.02 -0.38
N GLU A 87 -6.40 10.20 0.00
CA GLU A 87 -7.50 10.43 0.94
C GLU A 87 -8.81 9.91 0.37
N SER A 88 -9.05 10.21 -0.91
CA SER A 88 -10.19 9.72 -1.67
C SER A 88 -10.24 8.20 -1.71
N TYR A 89 -9.09 7.53 -1.91
CA TYR A 89 -8.97 6.07 -1.86
C TYR A 89 -9.40 5.53 -0.50
N PHE A 90 -8.87 6.06 0.61
CA PHE A 90 -9.21 5.57 1.95
C PHE A 90 -10.64 5.90 2.37
N ALA A 91 -11.20 7.01 1.89
CA ALA A 91 -12.62 7.33 2.07
C ALA A 91 -13.50 6.30 1.35
N ALA A 92 -13.23 6.02 0.07
CA ALA A 92 -13.94 5.03 -0.73
C ALA A 92 -13.80 3.62 -0.14
N HIS A 93 -12.59 3.23 0.28
CA HIS A 93 -12.32 1.94 0.93
C HIS A 93 -13.14 1.78 2.22
N ARG A 94 -13.17 2.81 3.07
CA ARG A 94 -14.00 2.80 4.30
C ARG A 94 -15.49 2.70 3.99
N ALA A 95 -15.98 3.42 2.99
CA ALA A 95 -17.38 3.36 2.57
C ALA A 95 -17.77 1.96 2.08
N LYS A 96 -16.94 1.36 1.22
CA LYS A 96 -17.12 -0.01 0.72
C LYS A 96 -17.17 -1.03 1.86
N ARG A 97 -16.20 -0.98 2.78
CA ARG A 97 -16.17 -1.85 3.97
C ARG A 97 -17.41 -1.71 4.86
N ARG A 98 -17.95 -0.49 5.02
CA ARG A 98 -19.19 -0.26 5.79
C ARG A 98 -20.38 -0.91 5.09
N TYR A 99 -20.51 -0.70 3.77
CA TYR A 99 -21.57 -1.30 2.98
C TYR A 99 -21.54 -2.83 3.08
N GLU A 100 -20.38 -3.45 2.87
CA GLU A 100 -20.19 -4.91 2.98
C GLU A 100 -20.65 -5.44 4.35
N LYS A 101 -20.26 -4.77 5.45
CA LYS A 101 -20.70 -5.14 6.80
C LYS A 101 -22.21 -5.03 6.97
N THR A 102 -22.81 -3.92 6.51
CA THR A 102 -24.26 -3.71 6.57
C THR A 102 -24.99 -4.81 5.79
N MET A 103 -24.53 -5.12 4.58
CA MET A 103 -25.17 -6.15 3.74
C MET A 103 -25.01 -7.56 4.33
N ALA A 104 -23.86 -7.87 4.94
CA ALA A 104 -23.66 -9.14 5.67
C ALA A 104 -24.61 -9.27 6.88
N PHE A 105 -24.79 -8.18 7.63
CA PHE A 105 -25.74 -8.13 8.75
C PHE A 105 -27.19 -8.30 8.28
N LEU A 106 -27.61 -7.55 7.26
CA LEU A 106 -28.96 -7.66 6.67
C LEU A 106 -29.21 -9.08 6.12
N GLY A 107 -28.22 -9.70 5.49
CA GLY A 107 -28.30 -11.08 5.05
C GLY A 107 -28.50 -12.08 6.20
N SER A 108 -27.85 -11.83 7.34
CA SER A 108 -28.00 -12.63 8.55
C SER A 108 -29.40 -12.45 9.18
N LEU A 109 -29.93 -11.23 9.24
CA LEU A 109 -31.30 -10.97 9.72
C LEU A 109 -32.35 -11.70 8.88
N LYS A 110 -32.26 -11.59 7.54
CA LYS A 110 -33.17 -12.31 6.64
C LYS A 110 -33.12 -13.83 6.85
N LYS A 111 -31.96 -14.38 7.23
CA LYS A 111 -31.83 -15.81 7.54
C LYS A 111 -32.54 -16.17 8.85
N VAL A 112 -32.42 -15.34 9.88
CA VAL A 112 -33.11 -15.54 11.16
C VAL A 112 -34.63 -15.45 11.00
N GLU A 113 -35.11 -14.47 10.24
CA GLU A 113 -36.54 -14.28 9.96
C GLU A 113 -37.14 -15.52 9.27
N ARG A 114 -36.50 -16.01 8.19
CA ARG A 114 -36.93 -17.26 7.53
C ARG A 114 -36.87 -18.48 8.46
N ASN A 115 -35.84 -18.59 9.30
CA ASN A 115 -35.72 -19.70 10.24
C ASN A 115 -36.83 -19.67 11.31
N PHE A 116 -37.23 -18.47 11.75
CA PHE A 116 -38.33 -18.27 12.68
C PHE A 116 -39.66 -18.65 12.06
N GLU A 117 -39.94 -18.21 10.82
CA GLU A 117 -41.13 -18.62 10.06
C GLU A 117 -41.19 -20.14 9.89
N LEU A 118 -40.10 -20.78 9.48
CA LEU A 118 -40.02 -22.24 9.36
C LEU A 118 -40.23 -22.95 10.71
N GLY A 119 -39.73 -22.39 11.81
CA GLY A 119 -39.94 -22.91 13.16
C GLY A 119 -41.42 -22.86 13.60
N ILE A 120 -42.14 -21.82 13.20
CA ILE A 120 -43.61 -21.72 13.38
C ILE A 120 -44.31 -22.81 12.56
N TYR A 121 -43.97 -22.96 11.28
CA TYR A 121 -44.56 -23.98 10.41
C TYR A 121 -44.29 -25.43 10.87
N MET A 122 -43.13 -25.66 11.47
CA MET A 122 -42.73 -26.97 11.99
C MET A 122 -43.28 -27.28 13.39
N GLY A 123 -44.06 -26.37 13.99
CA GLY A 123 -44.67 -26.57 15.32
C GLY A 123 -43.68 -26.56 16.48
N ILE A 124 -42.50 -25.94 16.32
CA ILE A 124 -41.43 -25.86 17.34
C ILE A 124 -41.55 -24.55 18.17
N GLY A 125 -42.59 -23.75 17.97
CA GLY A 125 -42.89 -22.57 18.80
C GLY A 125 -43.41 -22.96 20.19
N LEU A 126 -42.89 -22.32 21.25
CA LEU A 126 -43.27 -22.56 22.65
C LEU A 126 -44.80 -22.45 22.90
N PRO A 127 -45.33 -23.10 23.96
CA PRO A 127 -46.75 -23.08 24.33
C PRO A 127 -47.28 -21.68 24.69
#